data_AF-A0A2N5IW22-F1
#
_entry.id   AF-A0A2N5IW22-F1
#
_cell.length_a   1.000
_cell.length_b   1.000
_cell.length_c   1.000
_cell.angle_alpha   90.00
_cell.angle_beta   90.00
_cell.angle_gamma   90.00
#
_symmetry.space_group_name_H-M   'P 1'
#
loop_
_entity.id
_entity.type
_entity.pdbx_description
1 polymer ?
#
loop_
_entity_poly.entity_id
_entity_poly.type
_entity_poly.pdbx_seq_one_letter_code
_entity_poly.pdbx_strand_id
1 'polypeptide(L)' 'MSEYSSTRRTPRKHKRVVREGTERFDADGVKLEPSDMMTERQREADDDKRILNELPPHWGIFSEKG' A
#
# COMPACT_ATOMS: atom_id res chain seq x y z
N MET A 1 -23.14 -18.99 -56.21
CA MET A 1 -22.71 -17.95 -55.25
C MET A 1 -23.96 -17.45 -54.56
N SER A 2 -23.99 -17.38 -53.22
CA SER A 2 -25.21 -16.96 -52.50
C SER A 2 -25.46 -15.46 -52.64
N GLU A 3 -26.71 -15.07 -52.89
CA GLU A 3 -27.15 -13.68 -53.08
C GLU A 3 -27.08 -12.84 -51.79
N TYR A 4 -26.81 -11.56 -51.97
CA TYR A 4 -26.66 -10.58 -50.89
C TYR A 4 -28.01 -10.31 -50.20
N SER A 5 -28.04 -10.36 -48.86
CA SER A 5 -29.24 -10.14 -48.05
C SER A 5 -28.98 -9.04 -47.02
N SER A 6 -29.68 -7.91 -47.16
CA SER A 6 -29.53 -6.71 -46.32
C SER A 6 -30.11 -6.85 -44.91
N THR A 7 -30.90 -7.90 -44.66
CA THR A 7 -31.51 -8.21 -43.36
C THR A 7 -30.65 -9.15 -42.51
N ARG A 8 -29.53 -9.64 -43.04
CA ARG A 8 -28.59 -10.52 -42.32
C ARG A 8 -27.86 -9.74 -41.23
N ARG A 9 -28.41 -9.70 -40.02
CA ARG A 9 -27.76 -9.14 -38.84
C ARG A 9 -27.03 -10.23 -38.09
N THR A 10 -25.69 -10.21 -38.11
CA THR A 10 -24.87 -11.01 -37.20
C THR A 10 -24.79 -10.30 -35.85
N PRO A 11 -25.14 -10.95 -34.73
CA PRO A 11 -25.00 -10.37 -33.40
C PRO A 11 -23.54 -9.95 -33.17
N ARG A 12 -23.31 -8.67 -32.81
CA ARG A 12 -21.97 -8.19 -32.49
C ARG A 12 -21.58 -8.71 -31.12
N LYS A 13 -20.64 -9.65 -31.06
CA LYS A 13 -20.05 -10.11 -29.79
C LYS A 13 -18.94 -9.14 -29.39
N HIS A 14 -19.08 -8.47 -28.25
CA HIS A 14 -18.00 -7.68 -27.67
C HIS A 14 -16.92 -8.61 -27.12
N LYS A 15 -15.66 -8.37 -27.48
CA LYS A 15 -14.51 -9.15 -26.99
C LYS A 15 -13.75 -8.30 -25.98
N ARG A 16 -13.61 -8.79 -24.74
CA ARG A 16 -12.76 -8.15 -23.74
C ARG A 16 -11.31 -8.36 -24.15
N VAL A 17 -10.58 -7.27 -24.35
CA VAL A 17 -9.13 -7.30 -24.56
C VAL A 17 -8.50 -7.24 -23.19
N VAL A 18 -7.89 -8.35 -22.76
CA VAL A 18 -7.07 -8.42 -21.54
C VAL A 18 -5.62 -8.30 -21.98
N ARG A 19 -4.90 -7.33 -21.43
CA ARG A 19 -3.44 -7.28 -21.54
C ARG A 19 -2.87 -7.98 -20.32
N GLU A 20 -2.15 -9.06 -20.55
CA GLU A 20 -1.38 -9.70 -19.49
C GLU A 20 -0.23 -8.76 -19.08
N GLY A 21 -0.06 -8.54 -17.78
CA GLY A 21 1.10 -7.83 -17.26
C GLY A 21 2.38 -8.63 -17.52
N THR A 22 3.51 -7.94 -17.68
CA THR A 22 4.83 -8.58 -17.83
C THR A 22 5.61 -8.64 -16.52
N GLU A 23 5.00 -8.19 -15.42
CA GLU A 23 5.62 -8.14 -14.11
C GLU A 23 5.82 -9.56 -13.56
N ARG A 24 7.06 -9.87 -13.17
CA ARG A 24 7.41 -11.10 -12.47
C ARG A 24 7.61 -10.74 -11.02
N PHE A 25 6.63 -11.10 -10.18
CA PHE A 25 6.84 -11.09 -8.75
C PHE A 25 7.70 -12.31 -8.42
N ASP A 26 8.92 -12.09 -7.96
CA ASP A 26 9.72 -13.15 -7.35
C ASP A 26 8.92 -13.71 -6.15
N ALA A 27 9.03 -15.01 -5.86
CA ALA A 27 8.29 -15.66 -4.77
C ALA A 27 8.59 -15.06 -3.38
N ASP A 28 9.65 -14.26 -3.28
CA ASP A 28 10.05 -13.49 -2.10
C ASP A 28 9.61 -12.01 -2.22
N GLY A 29 8.43 -11.78 -2.81
CA GLY A 29 7.83 -10.47 -2.96
C GLY A 29 7.53 -9.85 -1.61
N VAL A 30 8.33 -8.83 -1.25
CA VAL A 30 8.42 -8.09 0.02
C VAL A 30 9.48 -8.67 0.96
N LYS A 31 10.62 -7.97 1.03
CA LYS A 31 11.55 -8.12 2.15
C LYS A 31 10.82 -7.67 3.41
N LEU A 32 10.72 -8.56 4.39
CA LEU A 32 10.24 -8.18 5.72
C LEU A 32 11.21 -7.15 6.27
N GLU A 33 10.74 -5.91 6.43
CA GLU A 33 11.54 -4.90 7.10
C GLU A 33 11.55 -5.22 8.59
N PRO A 34 12.64 -4.94 9.33
CA PRO A 34 12.70 -5.20 10.77
C PRO A 34 11.53 -4.57 11.55
N SER A 35 10.95 -3.48 11.03
CA SER A 35 9.77 -2.80 11.57
C SER A 35 8.47 -3.62 11.49
N ASP A 36 8.39 -4.58 10.56
CA ASP A 36 7.21 -5.43 10.37
C ASP A 36 7.15 -6.55 11.42
N MET A 37 8.31 -6.88 12.00
CA MET A 37 8.47 -7.86 13.08
C MET A 37 8.36 -7.23 14.47
N MET A 38 8.35 -5.90 14.58
CA MET A 38 8.22 -5.20 15.84
C MET A 38 6.79 -5.27 16.35
N THR A 39 6.65 -5.66 17.62
CA THR A 39 5.35 -5.61 18.30
C THR A 39 4.90 -4.15 18.47
N GLU A 40 3.59 -3.89 18.46
CA GLU A 40 3.04 -2.53 18.66
C GLU A 40 3.61 -1.87 19.93
N ARG A 41 3.74 -2.65 21.00
CA ARG A 41 4.30 -2.18 22.29
C ARG A 41 5.76 -1.73 22.21
N GLN A 42 6.58 -2.37 21.38
CA GLN A 42 7.97 -1.95 21.19
C GLN A 42 8.04 -0.64 20.41
N ARG A 43 7.18 -0.49 19.40
CA ARG A 43 7.06 0.74 18.62
C ARG A 43 6.64 1.91 19.49
N GLU A 44 5.61 1.73 20.31
CA GLU A 44 5.15 2.73 21.28
C GLU A 44 6.27 3.15 22.25
N ALA A 45 7.03 2.19 22.79
CA ALA A 45 8.11 2.50 23.72
C ALA A 45 9.28 3.27 23.09
N ASP A 46 9.58 3.01 21.81
CA ASP A 46 10.61 3.76 21.08
C ASP A 46 10.09 5.15 20.65
N ASP A 47 8.81 5.26 20.31
CA ASP A 47 8.15 6.53 20.06
C ASP A 47 8.08 7.40 21.32
N ASP A 48 7.78 6.83 22.50
CA ASP A 48 7.78 7.52 23.78
C ASP A 48 9.18 8.09 24.11
N LYS A 49 10.23 7.28 23.93
CA LYS A 49 11.61 7.74 24.13
C LYS A 49 11.96 8.87 23.17
N ARG A 50 11.54 8.78 21.91
CA ARG A 50 11.80 9.80 20.90
C ARG A 50 11.07 11.10 21.22
N ILE A 51 9.78 11.02 21.56
CA ILE A 51 8.96 12.16 21.96
C ILE A 51 9.63 12.90 23.13
N LEU A 52 10.10 12.18 24.15
CA LEU A 52 10.74 12.79 25.31
C LEU A 52 12.09 13.45 25.02
N ASN A 53 12.84 12.97 24.02
CA ASN A 53 14.17 13.48 23.68
C ASN A 53 14.17 14.62 22.65
N GLU A 54 13.14 14.71 21.81
CA GLU A 54 12.98 15.77 20.79
C GLU A 54 12.12 16.94 21.28
N LEU A 55 11.67 16.88 22.52
CA LEU A 55 10.80 17.86 23.14
C LEU A 55 11.52 19.23 23.25
N PRO A 56 10.96 20.32 22.73
CA PRO A 56 11.53 21.65 22.86
C PRO A 56 11.83 22.05 24.32
N PRO A 57 12.85 22.89 24.59
CA PRO A 57 13.30 23.20 25.95
C PRO A 57 12.21 23.76 26.89
N HIS A 58 11.14 24.31 26.33
CA HIS A 58 10.03 24.89 27.08
C HIS A 58 8.91 23.88 27.42
N TRP A 59 9.00 22.62 26.99
CA TRP A 59 8.02 21.56 27.32
C TRP A 59 8.43 20.67 28.49
N GLY A 60 9.68 20.74 28.96
CA GLY A 60 10.22 19.91 30.06
C GLY A 60 10.46 20.63 31.40
N ILE A 61 10.10 21.90 31.53
CA ILE A 61 10.40 22.68 32.74
C ILE A 61 9.24 22.56 33.75
N PHE A 62 9.28 21.50 34.56
CA PHE A 62 8.55 21.50 35.83
C PHE A 62 9.29 22.45 36.78
N SER A 63 8.79 23.68 36.90
CA SER A 63 9.28 24.58 37.92
C SER A 63 8.91 24.01 39.29
N GLU A 64 9.86 23.38 39.98
CA GLU A 64 9.80 23.23 41.43
C GLU A 64 9.77 24.64 42.03
N LYS A 65 8.56 25.14 42.28
CA LYS A 65 8.37 26.34 43.09
C LYS A 65 7.96 25.86 44.47
N GLY A 66 8.91 25.97 45.41
CA GLY A 66 8.65 25.87 46.85
C GLY A 66 7.76 26.98 47.38
#